data_AF-L1QDW1-F1
#
_entry.id   AF-L1QDW1-F1
#
_cell.length_a   1.000
_cell.length_b   1.000
_cell.length_c   1.000
_cell.angle_alpha   90.00
_cell.angle_beta   90.00
_cell.angle_gamma   90.00
#
_symmetry.space_group_name_H-M   'P 1'
#
loop_
_entity.id
_entity.type
_entity.pdbx_description
1 polymer ?
#
loop_
_entity_poly.entity_id
_entity_poly.type
_entity_poly.pdbx_seq_one_letter_code
_entity_poly.pdbx_strand_id
1 'polypeptide(L)' 'MKKCMYCKKELNKDYVDNKIGVFCSEEHYDKYLSELSVEEYIELQTSICVCSDE' A
#
# COMPACT_ATOMS: atom_id res chain seq x y z
N MET A 1 -7.17 13.10 8.08
CA MET A 1 -8.06 12.05 7.52
C MET A 1 -7.21 11.16 6.64
N LYS A 2 -7.26 9.83 6.84
CA LYS A 2 -6.53 8.89 5.99
C LYS A 2 -7.28 8.75 4.66
N LYS A 3 -6.58 8.45 3.57
CA LYS A 3 -7.18 8.19 2.25
C LYS A 3 -6.71 6.84 1.76
N CYS A 4 -7.61 6.11 1.10
CA CYS A 4 -7.24 4.85 0.48
C CYS A 4 -6.21 5.10 -0.62
N MET A 5 -5.07 4.41 -0.58
CA MET A 5 -4.03 4.58 -1.60
C MET A 5 -4.50 4.16 -2.99
N TYR A 6 -5.45 3.23 -3.08
CA TYR A 6 -6.05 2.79 -4.33
C TYR A 6 -7.11 3.76 -4.86
N CYS A 7 -8.30 3.81 -4.23
CA CYS A 7 -9.44 4.56 -4.76
C CYS A 7 -9.51 6.03 -4.32
N LYS A 8 -8.52 6.51 -3.54
CA LYS A 8 -8.38 7.89 -3.03
C LYS A 8 -9.53 8.41 -2.14
N LYS A 9 -10.51 7.56 -1.81
CA LYS A 9 -11.61 7.90 -0.90
C LYS A 9 -11.09 8.18 0.51
N GLU A 10 -11.72 9.14 1.18
CA GLU A 10 -11.45 9.42 2.58
C GLU A 10 -11.95 8.28 3.48
N LEU A 11 -11.09 7.90 4.42
CA LEU A 11 -11.32 6.83 5.37
C LEU A 11 -11.63 7.44 6.73
N ASN A 12 -12.85 7.21 7.19
CA ASN A 12 -13.34 7.74 8.46
C ASN A 12 -13.33 6.70 9.58
N LYS A 13 -13.66 5.42 9.29
CA LYS A 13 -13.67 4.26 10.20
C LYS A 13 -13.50 2.98 9.38
N ASP A 14 -13.01 1.90 10.02
CA ASP A 14 -12.76 0.57 9.44
C ASP A 14 -11.93 0.58 8.14
N TYR A 15 -10.62 0.62 8.29
CA TYR A 15 -9.66 0.56 7.19
C TYR A 15 -8.53 -0.41 7.50
N VAL A 16 -7.91 -0.92 6.43
CA VAL A 16 -6.70 -1.75 6.52
C VAL A 16 -5.50 -0.83 6.53
N ASP A 17 -4.66 -0.95 7.54
CA ASP A 17 -3.43 -0.17 7.73
C ASP A 17 -2.26 -1.14 7.84
N ASN A 18 -1.29 -1.02 6.92
CA ASN A 18 -0.11 -1.87 6.88
C ASN A 18 1.13 -1.06 6.48
N LYS A 19 2.30 -1.71 6.40
CA LYS A 19 3.57 -1.06 6.04
C LYS A 19 3.59 -0.46 4.62
N ILE A 20 2.68 -0.90 3.74
CA ILE A 20 2.53 -0.38 2.38
C ILE A 20 1.72 0.91 2.38
N GLY A 21 0.65 0.95 3.17
CA GLY A 21 -0.24 2.09 3.24
C GLY A 21 -1.61 1.77 3.83
N VAL A 22 -2.57 2.64 3.51
CA VAL A 22 -3.93 2.59 4.04
C VAL A 22 -4.93 2.29 2.94
N PHE A 23 -5.83 1.33 3.17
CA PHE A 23 -6.79 0.84 2.20
C PHE A 23 -8.20 0.71 2.78
N CYS A 24 -9.22 0.84 1.93
CA CYS A 24 -10.61 0.61 2.34
C CYS A 24 -10.87 -0.85 2.75
N SER A 25 -10.15 -1.79 2.15
CA SER A 25 -10.32 -3.23 2.30
C SER A 25 -9.08 -3.95 1.78
N GLU A 26 -8.96 -5.24 2.09
CA GLU A 26 -7.93 -6.12 1.52
C GLU A 26 -8.04 -6.20 -0.01
N GLU A 27 -9.24 -6.20 -0.57
CA GLU A 27 -9.42 -6.19 -2.04
C GLU A 27 -8.74 -4.99 -2.72
N HIS A 28 -8.80 -3.80 -2.10
CA HIS A 28 -8.12 -2.61 -2.63
C HIS A 28 -6.61 -2.68 -2.46
N TYR A 29 -6.13 -3.40 -1.45
CA TYR A 29 -4.71 -3.66 -1.25
C TYR A 29 -4.17 -4.60 -2.34
N ASP A 30 -4.85 -5.73 -2.58
CA ASP A 30 -4.49 -6.67 -3.66
C ASP A 30 -4.51 -6.01 -5.04
N LYS A 31 -5.57 -5.24 -5.35
CA LYS A 31 -5.66 -4.49 -6.61
C LYS A 31 -4.50 -3.51 -6.77
N TYR A 32 -4.21 -2.73 -5.72
CA TYR A 32 -3.08 -1.80 -5.74
C TYR A 32 -1.77 -2.51 -6.07
N LEU A 33 -1.45 -3.63 -5.40
CA LEU A 33 -0.24 -4.40 -5.69
C LEU A 33 -0.21 -4.96 -7.12
N SER A 34 -1.36 -5.43 -7.63
CA SER A 34 -1.46 -6.00 -8.97
C SER A 34 -1.31 -4.98 -10.10
N GLU A 35 -1.61 -3.71 -9.83
CA GLU A 35 -1.50 -2.61 -10.79
C GLU A 35 -0.13 -1.91 -10.74
N LEU A 36 0.77 -2.31 -9.82
CA LEU A 36 2.13 -1.83 -9.82
C LEU A 36 2.91 -2.40 -11.00
N SER A 37 3.70 -1.55 -11.64
CA SER A 37 4.78 -2.01 -12.51
C SER A 37 5.79 -2.83 -11.71
N VAL A 38 6.56 -3.68 -12.41
CA VAL A 38 7.62 -4.47 -11.79
C VAL A 38 8.61 -3.58 -11.02
N GLU A 39 8.99 -2.44 -11.59
CA GLU A 39 9.90 -1.47 -10.96
C GLU A 39 9.30 -0.89 -9.67
N GLU A 40 8.07 -0.39 -9.72
CA GLU A 40 7.35 0.15 -8.55
C GLU A 40 7.20 -0.90 -7.44
N TYR A 41 6.91 -2.15 -7.81
CA TYR A 41 6.79 -3.25 -6.85
C TYR A 41 8.13 -3.57 -6.19
N ILE A 42 9.23 -3.55 -6.95
CA ILE A 42 10.60 -3.74 -6.43
C ILE A 42 10.96 -2.60 -5.49
N GLU A 43 10.72 -1.34 -5.86
CA GLU A 43 10.97 -0.19 -5.00
C GLU A 43 10.16 -0.26 -3.71
N LEU A 44 8.88 -0.65 -3.83
CA LEU A 44 8.01 -0.85 -2.68
C LEU A 44 8.58 -1.92 -1.75
N GLN A 45 8.95 -3.10 -2.27
CA GLN A 45 9.56 -4.16 -1.48
C GLN A 45 10.87 -3.74 -0.83
N THR A 46 11.71 -3.02 -1.57
CA THR A 46 13.00 -2.51 -1.08
C THR A 46 12.78 -1.53 0.08
N SER A 47 11.78 -0.66 0.00
CA SER A 47 11.46 0.29 1.08
C SER A 47 11.02 -0.38 2.40
N ILE A 48 10.51 -1.61 2.34
CA ILE A 48 10.02 -2.38 3.50
C ILE A 48 11.10 -3.32 4.03
N CYS A 49 12.03 -3.72 3.16
CA CYS A 49 13.11 -4.63 3.50
C CYS A 49 14.07 -3.93 4.47
N VAL A 50 14.09 -4.42 5.71
CA VAL A 50 15.01 -3.99 6.76
C VAL A 50 16.48 -4.35 6.49
N CYS A 51 16.79 -4.94 5.33
CA CYS A 51 18.16 -5.27 4.91
C CYS A 51 18.83 -4.16 4.08
N SER A 52 18.27 -2.94 4.05
CA SER A 52 18.89 -1.76 3.44
C SER A 52 19.58 -0.85 4.47
N ASP A 53 20.11 -1.44 5.54
CA ASP A 53 21.21 -0.85 6.31
C ASP A 53 22.48 -1.66 6.00
N GLU A 54 23.48 -0.93 5.48
CA GLU A 54 24.82 -1.31 4.97
C GLU A 54 24.96 -1.72 3.49
#